data_AF-A0A2A4CH46-F1
#
_entry.id   AF-A0A2A4CH46-F1
#
_cell.length_a   1.000
_cell.length_b   1.000
_cell.length_c   1.000
_cell.angle_alpha   90.00
_cell.angle_beta   90.00
_cell.angle_gamma   90.00
#
_symmetry.space_group_name_H-M   'P 1'
#
loop_
_entity.id
_entity.type
_entity.pdbx_description
1 polymer ?
#
loop_
_entity_poly.entity_id
_entity_poly.type
_entity_poly.pdbx_seq_one_letter_code
_entity_poly.pdbx_strand_id
1 'polypeptide(L)'
;MRVALAGVGVAAVHAALAASPASCDERLTQLVVPALRHTAFERRAIHAEPAALTGQPEGVQGVRLFVTPDHPGTPNRDATIGWVTLDTHALRALDITRDPEQPDVLKIDRHALSRYVSTCVAPPAAPANADAATPGAVDCDALNRRARAQGDYVTGSDAGRVVTGKGRLPFFSAPDDACRIDGLFIVEHDHVDARAEYGRFTSVTYLNPRTHGTADGWVRSARLKPDGTGIAPRQP
;
A
#
# COMPACT_ATOMS: atom_id res chain seq x y z
N MET A 1 -33.76 -53.12 42.12
CA MET A 1 -34.08 -51.85 41.43
C MET A 1 -32.79 -51.07 41.22
N ARG A 2 -32.65 -50.48 40.04
CA ARG A 2 -31.53 -49.66 39.55
C ARG A 2 -31.30 -48.42 40.42
N VAL A 3 -30.07 -47.89 40.48
CA VAL A 3 -29.68 -46.57 39.92
C VAL A 3 -28.16 -46.44 40.02
N ALA A 4 -27.52 -46.22 38.87
CA ALA A 4 -26.15 -45.77 38.74
C ALA A 4 -26.11 -44.23 38.79
N LEU A 5 -25.18 -43.64 39.52
CA LEU A 5 -24.86 -42.21 39.49
C LEU A 5 -23.45 -42.04 38.92
N ALA A 6 -23.39 -41.70 37.63
CA ALA A 6 -22.17 -41.31 36.94
C ALA A 6 -21.84 -39.86 37.30
N GLY A 7 -20.67 -39.63 37.91
CA GLY A 7 -20.12 -38.30 38.15
C GLY A 7 -19.51 -37.75 36.86
N VAL A 8 -20.05 -36.63 36.38
CA VAL A 8 -19.56 -35.91 35.21
C VAL A 8 -18.40 -35.01 35.64
N GLY A 9 -17.20 -35.30 35.15
CA GLY A 9 -16.04 -34.40 35.28
C GLY A 9 -16.12 -33.28 34.26
N VAL A 10 -16.10 -32.03 34.72
CA VAL A 10 -16.04 -30.84 33.86
C VAL A 10 -14.57 -30.56 33.57
N ALA A 11 -14.11 -30.88 32.35
CA ALA A 11 -12.82 -30.43 31.85
C ALA A 11 -12.95 -28.99 31.34
N ALA A 12 -12.35 -28.04 32.06
CA ALA A 12 -12.22 -26.66 31.59
C ALA A 12 -11.19 -26.58 30.46
N VAL A 13 -11.68 -26.43 29.23
CA VAL A 13 -10.84 -26.18 28.04
C VAL A 13 -10.36 -24.73 28.11
N HIS A 14 -9.08 -24.54 28.44
CA HIS A 14 -8.42 -23.25 28.31
C HIS A 14 -8.14 -23.01 26.83
N ALA A 15 -8.97 -22.19 26.18
CA ALA A 15 -8.65 -21.66 24.86
C ALA A 15 -7.54 -20.61 25.03
N ALA A 16 -6.30 -21.00 24.74
CA ALA A 16 -5.24 -20.04 24.52
C ALA A 16 -5.60 -19.23 23.26
N LEU A 17 -5.89 -17.95 23.44
CA LEU A 17 -5.96 -16.99 22.33
C LEU A 17 -4.56 -16.88 21.73
N ALA A 18 -4.28 -17.71 20.72
CA ALA A 18 -3.14 -17.47 19.85
C ALA A 18 -3.38 -16.13 19.15
N ALA A 19 -2.62 -15.10 19.55
CA ALA A 19 -2.59 -13.85 18.82
C ALA A 19 -2.21 -14.16 17.37
N SER A 20 -3.03 -13.70 16.42
CA SER A 20 -2.75 -13.83 14.99
C SER A 20 -1.34 -13.31 14.71
N PRO A 21 -0.57 -13.92 13.78
CA PRO A 21 0.70 -13.35 13.38
C PRO A 21 0.43 -11.95 12.83
N ALA A 22 1.02 -10.94 13.47
CA ALA A 22 0.93 -9.55 13.04
C ALA A 22 1.26 -9.44 11.53
N SER A 23 0.50 -8.61 10.81
CA SER A 23 0.74 -8.35 9.39
C SER A 23 2.12 -7.73 9.17
N CYS A 24 2.63 -7.74 7.94
CA CYS A 24 3.92 -7.11 7.66
C CYS A 24 3.91 -5.61 7.98
N ASP A 25 2.79 -4.92 7.73
CA ASP A 25 2.63 -3.49 8.06
C ASP A 25 2.59 -3.27 9.57
N GLU A 26 1.93 -4.16 10.32
CA GLU A 26 1.90 -4.08 11.79
C GLU A 26 3.30 -4.32 12.38
N ARG A 27 4.03 -5.32 11.88
CA ARG A 27 5.43 -5.59 12.30
C ARG A 27 6.34 -4.41 11.97
N LEU A 28 6.17 -3.83 10.79
CA LEU A 28 6.93 -2.68 10.34
C LEU A 28 6.62 -1.44 11.20
N THR A 29 5.34 -1.22 11.50
CA THR A 29 4.87 -0.16 12.40
C THR A 29 5.48 -0.31 13.79
N GLN A 30 5.44 -1.52 14.37
CA GLN A 30 6.03 -1.83 15.67
C GLN A 30 7.55 -1.67 15.69
N LEU A 31 8.22 -1.89 14.55
CA LEU A 31 9.67 -1.75 14.43
C LEU A 31 10.10 -0.27 14.30
N VAL A 32 9.43 0.49 13.45
CA VAL A 32 9.87 1.83 13.01
C VAL A 32 9.34 2.93 13.92
N VAL A 33 8.05 2.92 14.23
CA VAL A 33 7.37 4.04 14.91
C VAL A 33 7.93 4.35 16.31
N PRO A 34 8.30 3.35 17.14
CA PRO A 34 8.94 3.62 18.43
C PRO A 34 10.32 4.28 18.30
N ALA A 35 11.02 4.06 17.18
CA ALA A 35 12.39 4.56 16.98
C ALA A 35 12.44 5.99 16.41
N LEU A 36 11.32 6.54 15.93
CA LEU A 36 11.23 7.91 15.40
C LEU A 36 11.65 8.92 16.48
N ARG A 37 12.55 9.86 16.16
CA ARG A 37 13.06 10.84 17.13
C ARG A 37 12.13 12.03 17.29
N HIS A 38 11.53 12.46 16.20
CA HIS A 38 10.66 13.62 16.13
C HIS A 38 9.36 13.22 15.45
N THR A 39 8.22 13.34 16.14
CA THR A 39 6.91 13.03 15.58
C THR A 39 6.00 14.22 15.77
N ALA A 40 5.47 14.77 14.68
CA ALA A 40 4.44 15.81 14.72
C ALA A 40 3.06 15.27 15.14
N PHE A 41 2.89 13.95 15.08
CA PHE A 41 1.66 13.23 15.41
C PHE A 41 1.88 12.31 16.60
N GLU A 42 0.79 11.94 17.26
CA GLU A 42 0.76 10.90 18.29
C GLU A 42 1.25 9.57 17.70
N ARG A 43 2.25 8.94 18.31
CA ARG A 43 2.86 7.69 17.79
C ARG A 43 1.84 6.59 17.52
N ARG A 44 0.81 6.47 18.34
CA ARG A 44 -0.25 5.47 18.18
C ARG A 44 -1.10 5.65 16.91
N ALA A 45 -1.11 6.84 16.33
CA ALA A 45 -1.82 7.15 15.10
C ALA A 45 -0.93 6.99 13.86
N ILE A 46 0.37 6.74 14.04
CA ILE A 46 1.33 6.59 12.96
C ILE A 46 1.40 5.12 12.56
N HIS A 47 1.24 4.87 11.27
CA HIS A 47 1.38 3.58 10.64
C HIS A 47 2.55 3.61 9.66
N ALA A 48 3.16 2.46 9.45
CA ALA A 48 4.25 2.26 8.50
C ALA A 48 3.92 1.12 7.54
N GLU A 49 4.07 1.38 6.25
CA GLU A 49 3.86 0.38 5.19
C GLU A 49 5.01 0.40 4.17
N PRO A 50 5.32 -0.73 3.51
CA PRO A 50 6.25 -0.75 2.39
C PRO A 50 5.77 0.14 1.26
N ALA A 51 6.66 0.96 0.72
CA ALA A 51 6.33 1.84 -0.40
C ALA A 51 7.53 2.04 -1.32
N ALA A 52 7.28 2.13 -2.62
CA ALA A 52 8.34 2.30 -3.60
C ALA A 52 8.94 3.71 -3.49
N LEU A 53 10.27 3.78 -3.33
CA LEU A 53 11.05 5.00 -3.50
C LEU A 53 11.91 4.83 -4.75
N THR A 54 11.80 5.78 -5.69
CA THR A 54 12.59 5.77 -6.92
C THR A 54 14.05 6.09 -6.62
N GLY A 55 14.98 5.44 -7.34
CA GLY A 55 16.42 5.74 -7.24
C GLY A 55 17.11 5.21 -5.99
N GLN A 56 16.49 4.30 -5.24
CA GLN A 56 17.15 3.63 -4.12
C GLN A 56 18.14 2.56 -4.62
N PRO A 57 19.28 2.37 -3.94
CA PRO A 57 20.18 1.26 -4.20
C PRO A 57 19.49 -0.09 -4.04
N GLU A 58 20.03 -1.13 -4.68
CA GLU A 58 19.60 -2.51 -4.47
C GLU A 58 19.66 -2.87 -2.97
N GLY A 59 18.64 -3.57 -2.48
CA GLY A 59 18.54 -3.96 -1.08
C GLY A 59 18.08 -2.85 -0.13
N VAL A 60 17.78 -1.65 -0.64
CA VAL A 60 17.15 -0.56 0.13
C VAL A 60 15.66 -0.47 -0.23
N GLN A 61 14.80 -0.62 0.78
CA GLN A 61 13.35 -0.49 0.63
C GLN A 61 12.85 0.84 1.19
N GLY A 62 11.84 1.41 0.53
CA GLY A 62 11.10 2.55 1.06
C GLY A 62 9.99 2.12 2.01
N VAL A 63 9.74 2.95 3.00
CA VAL A 63 8.66 2.81 3.98
C VAL A 63 7.95 4.14 4.08
N ARG A 64 6.64 4.13 3.84
CA ARG A 64 5.78 5.30 4.01
C ARG A 64 5.29 5.36 5.44
N LEU A 65 5.45 6.51 6.09
CA LEU A 65 4.82 6.82 7.37
C LEU A 65 3.53 7.60 7.09
N PHE A 66 2.42 7.17 7.66
CA PHE A 66 1.13 7.84 7.46
C PHE A 66 0.25 7.84 8.71
N VAL A 67 -0.74 8.72 8.72
CA VAL A 67 -1.82 8.76 9.72
C VAL A 67 -3.16 8.72 9.01
N THR A 68 -4.17 8.09 9.61
CA THR A 68 -5.55 8.10 9.11
C THR A 68 -6.34 9.16 9.89
N PRO A 69 -6.72 10.31 9.31
CA PRO A 69 -7.44 11.35 10.05
C PRO A 69 -8.88 10.92 10.39
N ASP A 70 -9.32 11.21 11.62
CA ASP A 70 -10.65 10.81 12.15
C ASP A 70 -11.87 11.52 11.52
N HIS A 71 -11.73 12.21 10.37
CA HIS A 71 -12.79 13.06 9.82
C HIS A 71 -13.52 12.39 8.65
N PRO A 72 -14.81 12.00 8.81
CA PRO A 72 -15.61 11.49 7.71
C PRO A 72 -15.91 12.61 6.71
N GLY A 73 -15.47 12.45 5.45
CA GLY A 73 -15.83 13.34 4.33
C GLY A 73 -14.68 13.86 3.48
N THR A 74 -13.42 13.63 3.85
CA THR A 74 -12.26 13.96 3.01
C THR A 74 -11.78 12.73 2.22
N PRO A 75 -11.61 12.79 0.89
CA PRO A 75 -11.26 11.63 0.06
C PRO A 75 -9.85 11.06 0.28
N ASN A 76 -8.97 11.77 0.98
CA ASN A 76 -7.62 11.29 1.29
C ASN A 76 -7.67 10.50 2.61
N ARG A 77 -7.83 9.18 2.50
CA ARG A 77 -8.01 8.29 3.65
C ARG A 77 -6.77 8.23 4.56
N ASP A 78 -5.58 8.42 4.01
CA ASP A 78 -4.33 8.46 4.78
C ASP A 78 -3.48 9.68 4.39
N ALA A 79 -2.98 10.41 5.38
CA ALA A 79 -2.02 11.48 5.18
C ALA A 79 -0.60 10.92 5.35
N THR A 80 0.20 10.94 4.29
CA THR A 80 1.64 10.65 4.38
C THR A 80 2.32 11.74 5.20
N ILE A 81 3.01 11.34 6.26
CA ILE A 81 3.69 12.25 7.18
C ILE A 81 5.22 12.14 7.12
N GLY A 82 5.74 11.12 6.42
CA GLY A 82 7.18 10.92 6.32
C GLY A 82 7.58 9.64 5.60
N TRP A 83 8.89 9.45 5.52
CA TRP A 83 9.52 8.36 4.80
C TRP A 83 10.72 7.82 5.56
N VAL A 84 10.87 6.50 5.53
CA VAL A 84 12.02 5.79 6.08
C VAL A 84 12.59 4.90 4.99
N THR A 85 13.91 4.79 4.91
CA THR A 85 14.57 3.76 4.11
C THR A 85 15.06 2.63 5.02
N LEU A 86 14.82 1.40 4.59
CA LEU A 86 15.32 0.18 5.23
C LEU A 86 16.40 -0.42 4.35
N ASP A 87 17.64 -0.40 4.83
CA ASP A 87 18.72 -1.18 4.26
C ASP A 87 18.62 -2.62 4.79
N THR A 88 18.21 -3.54 3.92
CA THR A 88 17.96 -4.94 4.25
C THR A 88 19.26 -5.75 4.37
N HIS A 89 20.37 -5.28 3.80
CA HIS A 89 21.68 -5.91 3.91
C HIS A 89 22.42 -5.46 5.17
N ALA A 90 22.46 -4.14 5.41
CA ALA A 90 23.10 -3.56 6.58
C ALA A 90 22.24 -3.66 7.84
N LEU A 91 20.95 -4.03 7.70
CA LEU A 91 19.94 -4.05 8.76
C LEU A 91 19.86 -2.69 9.47
N ARG A 92 19.63 -1.63 8.69
CA ARG A 92 19.54 -0.25 9.17
C ARG A 92 18.25 0.41 8.71
N ALA A 93 17.74 1.33 9.53
CA ALA A 93 16.64 2.20 9.17
C ALA A 93 17.09 3.66 9.27
N LEU A 94 16.74 4.44 8.24
CA LEU A 94 17.07 5.85 8.11
C LEU A 94 15.79 6.64 7.90
N ASP A 95 15.50 7.59 8.78
CA ASP A 95 14.39 8.52 8.59
C ASP A 95 14.85 9.67 7.70
N ILE A 96 14.24 9.74 6.52
CA ILE A 96 14.53 10.73 5.47
C ILE A 96 13.42 11.79 5.41
N THR A 97 12.52 11.83 6.40
CA THR A 97 11.35 12.73 6.41
C THR A 97 11.74 14.20 6.35
N ARG A 98 12.82 14.59 7.05
CA ARG A 98 13.27 15.99 7.13
C ARG A 98 14.30 16.35 6.07
N ASP A 99 15.31 15.51 5.93
CA ASP A 99 16.44 15.72 5.03
C ASP A 99 16.93 14.35 4.51
N PRO A 100 16.72 14.04 3.21
CA PRO A 100 17.19 12.80 2.62
C PRO A 100 18.72 12.75 2.39
N GLU A 101 19.40 13.91 2.33
CA GLU A 101 20.87 13.97 2.18
C GLU A 101 21.58 13.77 3.51
N GLN A 102 20.93 14.13 4.62
CA GLN A 102 21.41 13.91 5.99
C GLN A 102 20.36 13.17 6.84
N PRO A 103 20.15 11.87 6.59
CA PRO A 103 19.10 11.13 7.26
C PRO A 103 19.36 10.88 8.75
N ASP A 104 18.28 10.83 9.52
CA ASP A 104 18.31 10.44 10.92
C ASP A 104 18.44 8.91 11.04
N VAL A 105 19.55 8.44 11.64
CA VAL A 105 19.70 7.01 11.92
C VAL A 105 18.76 6.59 13.06
N LEU A 106 17.81 5.72 12.73
CA LEU A 106 16.86 5.17 13.70
C LEU A 106 17.51 4.06 14.53
N LYS A 107 17.27 4.10 15.84
CA LYS A 107 17.71 3.06 16.78
C LYS A 107 16.64 1.96 16.84
N ILE A 108 16.67 1.06 15.86
CA ILE A 108 15.76 -0.08 15.78
C ILE A 108 16.44 -1.38 16.24
N ASP A 109 15.63 -2.34 16.69
CA ASP A 109 16.11 -3.69 17.00
C ASP A 109 16.50 -4.43 15.71
N ARG A 110 17.79 -4.77 15.57
CA ARG A 110 18.32 -5.45 14.38
C ARG A 110 17.80 -6.87 14.20
N HIS A 111 17.52 -7.59 15.29
CA HIS A 111 16.92 -8.92 15.22
C HIS A 111 15.46 -8.84 14.77
N ALA A 112 14.73 -7.83 15.25
CA ALA A 112 13.38 -7.56 14.76
C ALA A 112 13.37 -7.19 13.27
N LEU A 113 14.31 -6.35 12.82
CA LEU A 113 14.46 -6.04 11.39
C LEU A 113 14.87 -7.27 10.56
N SER A 114 15.82 -8.08 11.03
CA SER A 114 16.21 -9.31 10.32
C SER A 114 15.03 -10.26 10.16
N ARG A 115 14.20 -10.43 11.20
CA ARG A 115 12.96 -11.22 11.12
C ARG A 115 11.95 -10.61 10.16
N TYR A 116 11.79 -9.29 10.18
CA TYR A 116 10.93 -8.61 9.21
C TYR A 116 11.43 -8.87 7.79
N VAL A 117 12.72 -8.70 7.51
CA VAL A 117 13.29 -8.95 6.18
C VAL A 117 13.09 -10.39 5.74
N SER A 118 13.40 -11.37 6.60
CA SER A 118 13.25 -12.78 6.25
C SER A 118 11.79 -13.22 6.06
N THR A 119 10.85 -12.58 6.74
CA THR A 119 9.43 -12.95 6.72
C THR A 119 8.63 -12.18 5.67
N CYS A 120 8.96 -10.91 5.46
CA CYS A 120 8.16 -9.96 4.68
C CYS A 120 8.86 -9.42 3.42
N VAL A 121 10.18 -9.61 3.28
CA VAL A 121 10.97 -8.99 2.20
C VAL A 121 11.71 -10.01 1.31
N ALA A 122 12.11 -11.16 1.86
CA ALA A 122 12.81 -12.21 1.11
C ALA A 122 11.98 -12.71 -0.10
N PRO A 123 12.61 -13.16 -1.21
CA PRO A 123 11.90 -13.65 -2.39
C PRO A 123 11.02 -14.84 -2.01
N PRO A 124 9.91 -15.08 -2.73
CA PRO A 124 8.94 -16.09 -2.32
C PRO A 124 9.63 -17.46 -2.27
N ALA A 125 9.84 -17.96 -1.05
CA ALA A 125 9.85 -19.40 -0.86
C ALA A 125 8.48 -19.89 -1.36
N ALA A 126 8.50 -20.93 -2.20
CA ALA A 126 7.30 -21.62 -2.67
C ALA A 126 6.29 -21.80 -1.51
N PRO A 127 4.97 -21.68 -1.76
CA PRO A 127 4.01 -21.53 -0.68
C PRO A 127 3.98 -22.79 0.18
N ALA A 128 4.58 -22.70 1.37
CA ALA A 128 4.25 -23.57 2.48
C ALA A 128 3.09 -22.89 3.23
N ASN A 129 1.89 -23.21 2.76
CA ASN A 129 0.62 -23.16 3.49
C ASN A 129 0.26 -21.82 4.15
N ALA A 130 -0.32 -20.92 3.35
CA ALA A 130 -1.29 -19.96 3.87
C ALA A 130 -2.62 -20.70 4.09
N ASP A 131 -2.89 -21.08 5.33
CA ASP A 131 -4.24 -21.40 5.75
C ASP A 131 -5.09 -20.12 5.70
N ALA A 132 -6.22 -20.24 4.99
CA ALA A 132 -7.28 -19.25 4.75
C ALA A 132 -7.06 -18.18 3.66
N ALA A 133 -6.66 -18.60 2.45
CA ALA A 133 -7.11 -17.93 1.23
C ALA A 133 -8.17 -18.81 0.53
N THR A 134 -9.37 -18.29 0.36
CA THR A 134 -10.41 -18.93 -0.45
C THR A 134 -9.84 -19.19 -1.85
N PRO A 135 -9.88 -20.42 -2.40
CA PRO A 135 -9.49 -20.67 -3.78
C PRO A 135 -10.33 -19.79 -4.70
N GLY A 136 -9.70 -18.78 -5.33
CA GLY A 136 -10.35 -17.83 -6.24
C GLY A 136 -10.34 -16.35 -5.83
N ALA A 137 -9.78 -15.98 -4.66
CA ALA A 137 -9.55 -14.57 -4.34
C ALA A 137 -8.32 -14.03 -5.08
N VAL A 138 -8.46 -12.91 -5.81
CA VAL A 138 -7.36 -12.24 -6.52
C VAL A 138 -6.47 -11.52 -5.50
N ASP A 139 -5.17 -11.83 -5.49
CA ASP A 139 -4.17 -11.06 -4.76
C ASP A 139 -3.84 -9.78 -5.54
N CYS A 140 -4.57 -8.71 -5.20
CA CYS A 140 -4.43 -7.42 -5.85
C CYS A 140 -3.04 -6.80 -5.66
N ASP A 141 -2.37 -7.04 -4.55
CA ASP A 141 -1.06 -6.46 -4.29
C ASP A 141 0.01 -7.14 -5.14
N ALA A 142 -0.01 -8.48 -5.21
CA ALA A 142 0.87 -9.22 -6.11
C ALA A 142 0.61 -8.87 -7.58
N LEU A 143 -0.65 -8.69 -7.96
CA LEU A 143 -1.01 -8.29 -9.31
C LEU A 143 -0.54 -6.88 -9.66
N ASN A 144 -0.73 -5.90 -8.76
CA ASN A 144 -0.27 -4.53 -8.95
C ASN A 144 1.26 -4.46 -9.07
N ARG A 145 1.99 -5.19 -8.21
CA ARG A 145 3.46 -5.27 -8.30
C ARG A 145 3.92 -5.80 -9.67
N ARG A 146 3.31 -6.89 -10.14
CA ARG A 146 3.62 -7.47 -11.46
C ARG A 146 3.30 -6.49 -12.58
N ALA A 147 2.12 -5.89 -12.55
CA ALA A 147 1.66 -4.97 -13.58
C ALA A 147 2.52 -3.71 -13.68
N ARG A 148 3.05 -3.20 -12.55
CA ARG A 148 4.01 -2.09 -12.56
C ARG A 148 5.38 -2.47 -13.09
N ALA A 149 5.83 -3.71 -12.83
CA ALA A 149 7.11 -4.20 -13.31
C ALA A 149 7.11 -4.57 -14.81
N GLN A 150 5.95 -4.99 -15.34
CA GLN A 150 5.81 -5.52 -16.70
C GLN A 150 4.97 -4.64 -17.62
N GLY A 151 4.33 -3.59 -17.10
CA GLY A 151 3.50 -2.69 -17.89
C GLY A 151 4.30 -1.82 -18.84
N ASP A 152 3.66 -1.48 -19.95
CA ASP A 152 4.22 -0.59 -20.96
C ASP A 152 4.30 0.81 -20.36
N TYR A 153 5.53 1.29 -20.16
CA TYR A 153 5.78 2.61 -19.59
C TYR A 153 5.28 3.72 -20.52
N VAL A 154 4.50 4.66 -19.97
CA VAL A 154 4.02 5.82 -20.72
C VAL A 154 4.97 6.99 -20.46
N THR A 155 5.54 7.53 -21.53
CA THR A 155 6.46 8.67 -21.46
C THR A 155 5.73 9.93 -21.02
N GLY A 156 6.45 10.87 -20.39
CA GLY A 156 5.83 12.09 -19.88
C GLY A 156 5.21 12.98 -20.97
N SER A 157 5.76 13.00 -22.19
CA SER A 157 5.16 13.73 -23.31
C SER A 157 3.82 13.13 -23.76
N ASP A 158 3.65 11.82 -23.56
CA ASP A 158 2.49 11.06 -24.02
C ASP A 158 1.57 10.65 -22.88
N ALA A 159 1.73 11.21 -21.68
CA ALA A 159 1.00 10.80 -20.48
C ALA A 159 -0.43 11.35 -20.41
N GLY A 160 -0.68 12.53 -20.96
CA GLY A 160 -1.95 13.23 -20.80
C GLY A 160 -3.15 12.45 -21.36
N ARG A 161 -4.16 12.21 -20.53
CA ARG A 161 -5.40 11.54 -20.89
C ARG A 161 -6.61 12.34 -20.40
N VAL A 162 -7.70 12.27 -21.17
CA VAL A 162 -9.03 12.74 -20.76
C VAL A 162 -9.97 11.54 -20.60
N VAL A 163 -10.78 11.56 -19.55
CA VAL A 163 -11.81 10.56 -19.29
C VAL A 163 -12.98 10.78 -20.25
N THR A 164 -13.38 9.73 -20.94
CA THR A 164 -14.47 9.74 -21.92
C THR A 164 -15.62 8.82 -21.51
N GLY A 165 -16.79 9.01 -22.11
CA GLY A 165 -17.98 8.18 -21.87
C GLY A 165 -18.72 8.53 -20.57
N LYS A 166 -19.99 8.12 -20.50
CA LYS A 166 -20.89 8.55 -19.43
C LYS A 166 -20.61 7.86 -18.09
N GLY A 167 -20.84 8.60 -17.01
CA GLY A 167 -20.84 8.08 -15.64
C GLY A 167 -19.44 7.91 -15.02
N ARG A 168 -19.43 7.46 -13.77
CA ARG A 168 -18.23 7.33 -12.94
C ARG A 168 -17.30 6.24 -13.47
N LEU A 169 -16.02 6.58 -13.61
CA LEU A 169 -14.93 5.64 -13.89
C LEU A 169 -14.25 5.26 -12.57
N PRO A 170 -14.47 4.04 -12.04
CA PRO A 170 -13.88 3.63 -10.77
C PRO A 170 -12.38 3.39 -10.90
N PHE A 171 -11.68 3.61 -9.78
CA PHE A 171 -10.30 3.19 -9.60
C PHE A 171 -10.22 1.74 -9.13
N PHE A 172 -9.11 1.10 -9.47
CA PHE A 172 -8.73 -0.24 -9.03
C PHE A 172 -7.31 -0.19 -8.44
N SER A 173 -7.06 -0.98 -7.39
CA SER A 173 -5.73 -1.11 -6.77
C SER A 173 -4.76 -1.91 -7.64
N ALA A 174 -5.29 -2.74 -8.54
CA ALA A 174 -4.57 -3.55 -9.52
C ALA A 174 -5.38 -3.66 -10.82
N PRO A 175 -4.79 -4.08 -11.95
CA PRO A 175 -5.48 -4.19 -13.24
C PRO A 175 -6.38 -5.45 -13.34
N ASP A 176 -7.31 -5.60 -12.39
CA ASP A 176 -8.33 -6.65 -12.38
C ASP A 176 -9.66 -6.10 -11.83
N ASP A 177 -10.77 -6.64 -12.32
CA ASP A 177 -12.11 -6.17 -11.96
C ASP A 177 -12.46 -6.46 -10.48
N ALA A 178 -11.85 -7.48 -9.88
CA ALA A 178 -11.97 -7.81 -8.45
C ALA A 178 -11.22 -6.81 -7.55
N CYS A 179 -10.28 -6.04 -8.09
CA CYS A 179 -9.42 -5.12 -7.34
C CYS A 179 -9.99 -3.70 -7.27
N ARG A 180 -11.31 -3.56 -7.30
CA ARG A 180 -11.99 -2.26 -7.29
C ARG A 180 -11.82 -1.57 -5.95
N ILE A 181 -11.57 -0.26 -5.97
CA ILE A 181 -11.54 0.59 -4.78
C ILE A 181 -12.91 1.24 -4.59
N ASP A 182 -13.61 0.86 -3.53
CA ASP A 182 -14.95 1.37 -3.26
C ASP A 182 -14.95 2.86 -2.92
N GLY A 183 -15.84 3.60 -3.60
CA GLY A 183 -16.01 5.03 -3.40
C GLY A 183 -14.99 5.93 -4.11
N LEU A 184 -13.96 5.36 -4.77
CA LEU A 184 -12.97 6.13 -5.52
C LEU A 184 -13.24 6.07 -7.04
N PHE A 185 -13.47 7.23 -7.64
CA PHE A 185 -13.76 7.35 -9.07
C PHE A 185 -13.44 8.75 -9.59
N ILE A 186 -13.23 8.83 -10.90
CA ILE A 186 -13.21 10.06 -11.70
C ILE A 186 -14.42 10.10 -12.62
N VAL A 187 -14.72 11.24 -13.22
CA VAL A 187 -15.88 11.45 -14.09
C VAL A 187 -15.46 11.88 -15.49
N GLU A 188 -16.42 11.90 -16.40
CA GLU A 188 -16.21 12.37 -17.78
C GLU A 188 -15.61 13.79 -17.80
N HIS A 189 -14.66 14.02 -18.70
CA HIS A 189 -13.85 15.24 -18.82
C HIS A 189 -12.87 15.50 -17.67
N ASP A 190 -12.79 14.65 -16.64
CA ASP A 190 -11.62 14.67 -15.77
C ASP A 190 -10.39 14.32 -16.60
N HIS A 191 -9.28 14.93 -16.21
CA HIS A 191 -8.02 14.66 -16.84
C HIS A 191 -7.05 13.97 -15.88
N VAL A 192 -6.25 13.07 -16.43
CA VAL A 192 -5.30 12.25 -15.68
C VAL A 192 -4.00 12.09 -16.45
N ASP A 193 -2.95 11.76 -15.72
CA ASP A 193 -1.64 11.44 -16.29
C ASP A 193 -1.45 9.92 -16.26
N ALA A 194 -1.33 9.30 -17.43
CA ALA A 194 -1.02 7.89 -17.56
C ALA A 194 0.45 7.62 -17.23
N ARG A 195 0.70 6.53 -16.50
CA ARG A 195 2.05 6.10 -16.08
C ARG A 195 2.48 4.77 -16.69
N ALA A 196 1.54 3.83 -16.78
CA ALA A 196 1.78 2.52 -17.36
C ALA A 196 0.49 1.94 -17.93
N GLU A 197 0.60 1.15 -18.98
CA GLU A 197 -0.50 0.38 -19.56
C GLU A 197 -0.25 -1.12 -19.30
N TYR A 198 -1.29 -1.85 -18.87
CA TYR A 198 -1.20 -3.28 -18.61
C TYR A 198 -2.53 -3.95 -18.96
N GLY A 199 -2.57 -4.59 -20.12
CA GLY A 199 -3.78 -5.23 -20.65
C GLY A 199 -4.90 -4.22 -20.88
N ARG A 200 -6.00 -4.35 -20.13
CA ARG A 200 -7.23 -3.51 -20.30
C ARG A 200 -7.23 -2.26 -19.43
N PHE A 201 -6.14 -2.03 -18.70
CA PHE A 201 -6.05 -1.01 -17.67
C PHE A 201 -4.85 -0.10 -17.88
N THR A 202 -5.03 1.15 -17.46
CA THR A 202 -3.99 2.17 -17.44
C THR A 202 -3.83 2.63 -16.00
N SER A 203 -2.60 2.57 -15.49
CA SER A 203 -2.23 3.21 -14.22
C SER A 203 -2.18 4.71 -14.45
N VAL A 204 -2.93 5.46 -13.66
CA VAL A 204 -3.06 6.91 -13.79
C VAL A 204 -2.82 7.60 -12.46
N THR A 205 -2.44 8.87 -12.54
CA THR A 205 -2.60 9.83 -11.44
C THR A 205 -3.61 10.88 -11.84
N TYR A 206 -4.56 11.11 -10.94
CA TYR A 206 -5.51 12.20 -11.01
C TYR A 206 -5.11 13.28 -10.01
N LEU A 207 -5.20 14.53 -10.44
CA LEU A 207 -5.13 15.70 -9.58
C LEU A 207 -6.47 16.42 -9.65
N ASN A 208 -7.17 16.52 -8.52
CA ASN A 208 -8.41 17.26 -8.45
C ASN A 208 -8.13 18.76 -8.60
N PRO A 209 -8.63 19.44 -9.64
CA PRO A 209 -8.31 20.85 -9.88
C PRO A 209 -8.91 21.80 -8.84
N ARG A 210 -9.94 21.36 -8.08
CA ARG A 210 -10.61 22.19 -7.07
C ARG A 210 -10.03 21.99 -5.67
N THR A 211 -9.71 20.76 -5.31
CA THR A 211 -9.25 20.42 -3.95
C THR A 211 -7.75 20.21 -3.85
N HIS A 212 -7.05 20.14 -4.99
CA HIS A 212 -5.64 19.73 -5.09
C HIS A 212 -5.34 18.33 -4.52
N GLY A 213 -6.37 17.54 -4.20
CA GLY A 213 -6.20 16.14 -3.79
C GLY A 213 -5.76 15.27 -4.95
N THR A 214 -4.90 14.30 -4.68
CA THR A 214 -4.40 13.34 -5.68
C THR A 214 -4.99 11.95 -5.47
N ALA A 215 -5.18 11.22 -6.56
CA ALA A 215 -5.53 9.80 -6.51
C ALA A 215 -4.70 9.02 -7.52
N ASP A 216 -4.16 7.89 -7.08
CA ASP A 216 -3.36 6.98 -7.89
C ASP A 216 -4.05 5.62 -8.01
N GLY A 217 -3.98 5.00 -9.18
CA GLY A 217 -4.44 3.62 -9.36
C GLY A 217 -4.74 3.29 -10.81
N TRP A 218 -5.35 2.12 -11.02
CA TRP A 218 -5.69 1.61 -12.35
C TRP A 218 -7.11 2.01 -12.72
N VAL A 219 -7.31 2.36 -13.99
CA VAL A 219 -8.64 2.59 -14.58
C VAL A 219 -8.74 1.84 -15.90
N ARG A 220 -9.96 1.56 -16.39
CA ARG A 220 -10.14 0.90 -17.69
C ARG A 220 -9.65 1.79 -18.83
N SER A 221 -8.70 1.30 -19.63
CA SER A 221 -8.08 2.06 -20.73
C SER A 221 -9.09 2.51 -21.77
N ALA A 222 -10.13 1.71 -22.02
CA ALA A 222 -11.21 2.05 -22.97
C ALA A 222 -12.00 3.33 -22.59
N ARG A 223 -11.81 3.86 -21.37
CA ARG A 223 -12.43 5.09 -20.89
C ARG A 223 -11.48 6.29 -20.94
N LEU A 224 -10.28 6.13 -21.50
CA LEU A 224 -9.27 7.18 -21.63
C LEU A 224 -9.01 7.49 -23.10
N LYS A 225 -8.78 8.78 -23.41
CA LYS A 225 -8.31 9.23 -24.71
C LYS A 225 -7.08 10.13 -24.52
N PRO A 226 -6.03 10.02 -25.35
CA PRO A 226 -4.93 10.99 -25.35
C PRO A 226 -5.45 12.41 -25.57
N ASP A 227 -4.96 13.36 -24.76
CA ASP A 227 -5.33 14.78 -24.87
C ASP A 227 -4.21 15.66 -25.44
N GLY A 228 -3.01 15.09 -25.67
CA GLY A 228 -1.87 15.77 -26.28
C GLY A 228 -1.12 16.72 -25.34
N THR A 229 -1.41 16.72 -24.04
CA THR A 229 -0.81 17.66 -23.08
C THR A 229 0.40 17.12 -22.31
N GLY A 230 0.63 15.80 -22.36
CA GLY A 230 1.66 15.16 -21.54
C GLY A 230 1.39 15.31 -20.04
N ILE A 231 2.43 15.34 -19.21
CA ILE A 231 2.37 15.59 -17.75
C ILE A 231 2.30 17.11 -17.44
N ALA A 232 2.37 17.97 -18.45
CA ALA A 232 2.45 19.41 -18.22
C ALA A 232 1.21 19.93 -17.45
N PRO A 233 1.39 20.73 -16.37
CA PRO A 233 0.27 21.31 -15.65
C PRO A 233 -0.63 22.10 -16.61
N ARG A 234 -1.93 21.82 -16.59
CA ARG A 234 -2.89 22.56 -17.42
C ARG A 234 -2.96 23.99 -16.92
N GLN A 235 -2.62 24.95 -17.79
CA GLN A 235 -2.84 26.36 -17.50
C GLN A 235 -4.35 26.64 -17.46
N PRO A 236 -4.83 27.47 -16.51
CA PRO A 236 -6.24 27.83 -16.38
C PRO A 236 -6.77 28.64 -17.56
#